data_AF-A0A8J7IZ61-F1
#
_entry.id   AF-A0A8J7IZ61-F1
#
_cell.length_a   1.000
_cell.length_b   1.000
_cell.length_c   1.000
_cell.angle_alpha   90.00
_cell.angle_beta   90.00
_cell.angle_gamma   90.00
#
_symmetry.space_group_name_H-M   'P 1'
#
loop_
_entity.id
_entity.type
_entity.pdbx_description
1 polymer ?
#
loop_
_entity_poly.entity_id
_entity_poly.type
_entity_poly.pdbx_seq_one_letter_code
_entity_poly.pdbx_strand_id
1 'polypeptide(L)'
;MKLTVWTYEGPPHVGAMRVATAMKGLHYVLHAPQGDTYADLLFTMIERRNHRPPVSYTTFQARDLGSDTANLFKTACRDAYDRFKPEAIIVGASCTAELIQDDPGGMAETMDLPVPVIPLELPSYQRKENFGADETFFQIVRALAFKVERTARVTCNLIGPTALGFRHRDDVTEITGLLSDMGVDVNVVAPLDATPGDIARLGAAHFNVLMYPETGETACRWMERELGLPFTKTVPIGVGATRDFVAEVAALAGVAARIDDTRLRLPWYSASVDSTYLTGKRVYLFGDGTHVAAAARIARDEMGFEVVGLGCYNREQARLVRGVAKEFGLTALITDDYLEVEEAIAELAPEMILGTQMERHIAKRLGIPCAVISAPVHVQDFPARYSPQMGLEGANVIFDTWVHPLVMGLEEHLLHMFRDDFEFHDDAGASHHGGAAMARPEQAAANETAAPQRPGEPGGEVIWLDAAERELRKVPFFVRGKARRNTEAFAAERGQREISVETLYEAKAHYAR
;
A
#
# COMPACT_ATOMS: atom_id res chain seq x y z
N MET A 1 5.59 8.09 -25.07
CA MET A 1 4.44 8.40 -24.19
C MET A 1 3.85 7.08 -23.70
N LYS A 2 3.47 6.95 -22.42
CA LYS A 2 2.79 5.77 -21.85
C LYS A 2 1.35 6.16 -21.53
N LEU A 3 0.37 5.48 -22.13
CA LEU A 3 -1.04 5.72 -21.84
C LEU A 3 -1.33 5.28 -20.41
N THR A 4 -1.81 6.19 -19.56
CA THR A 4 -2.01 5.92 -18.13
C THR A 4 -3.32 6.55 -17.67
N VAL A 5 -4.27 5.72 -17.22
CA VAL A 5 -5.56 6.16 -16.65
C VAL A 5 -5.49 6.27 -15.13
N TRP A 6 -4.76 5.35 -14.50
CA TRP A 6 -4.48 5.32 -13.07
C TRP A 6 -2.98 5.25 -12.84
N THR A 7 -2.49 5.95 -11.81
CA THR A 7 -1.10 5.86 -11.36
C THR A 7 -1.06 5.48 -9.89
N TYR A 8 -0.21 4.53 -9.52
CA TYR A 8 -0.04 4.12 -8.12
C TYR A 8 0.65 5.20 -7.27
N GLU A 9 1.46 6.05 -7.88
CA GLU A 9 2.16 7.13 -7.19
C GLU A 9 2.02 8.43 -8.00
N GLY A 10 1.96 9.55 -7.30
CA GLY A 10 2.10 10.87 -7.90
C GLY A 10 3.53 11.18 -8.37
N PRO A 11 3.75 12.41 -8.87
CA PRO A 11 5.09 12.90 -9.19
C PRO A 11 5.93 13.14 -7.92
N PRO A 12 7.27 13.19 -8.03
CA PRO A 12 8.16 13.26 -6.85
C PRO A 12 7.99 14.53 -6.02
N HIS A 13 7.55 15.65 -6.62
CA HIS A 13 7.27 16.87 -5.84
C HIS A 13 6.08 16.70 -4.87
N VAL A 14 5.15 15.78 -5.13
CA VAL A 14 4.10 15.42 -4.15
C VAL A 14 4.75 14.69 -2.96
N GLY A 15 5.76 13.87 -3.20
CA GLY A 15 6.59 13.28 -2.14
C GLY A 15 7.29 14.32 -1.27
N ALA A 16 7.86 15.36 -1.90
CA ALA A 16 8.43 16.50 -1.17
C ALA A 16 7.38 17.25 -0.35
N MET A 17 6.18 17.46 -0.91
CA MET A 17 5.05 18.05 -0.16
C MET A 17 4.63 17.19 1.03
N ARG A 18 4.67 15.86 0.92
CA ARG A 18 4.37 14.94 2.03
C ARG A 18 5.35 15.10 3.18
N VAL A 19 6.64 15.30 2.89
CA VAL A 19 7.66 15.59 3.91
C VAL A 19 7.44 16.97 4.52
N ALA A 20 7.28 18.00 3.69
CA ALA A 20 7.05 19.38 4.14
C ALA A 20 5.82 19.51 5.05
N THR A 21 4.73 18.84 4.66
CA THR A 21 3.46 18.87 5.40
C THR A 21 3.52 18.00 6.66
N ALA A 22 4.33 16.94 6.68
CA ALA A 22 4.58 16.19 7.90
C ALA A 22 5.30 17.04 8.95
N MET A 23 6.28 17.85 8.54
CA MET A 23 7.10 18.67 9.42
C MET A 23 6.39 19.95 9.89
N LYS A 24 6.96 20.57 10.93
CA LYS A 24 6.57 21.89 11.46
C LYS A 24 7.71 22.87 11.29
N GLY A 25 7.43 24.15 11.08
CA GLY A 25 8.48 25.17 10.92
C GLY A 25 9.34 25.02 9.65
N LEU A 26 9.02 24.07 8.76
CA LEU A 26 9.62 23.94 7.43
C LEU A 26 8.63 24.50 6.39
N HIS A 27 9.10 25.27 5.41
CA HIS A 27 8.27 25.73 4.30
C HIS A 27 8.82 25.22 2.96
N TYR A 28 7.92 24.89 2.04
CA TYR A 28 8.28 24.44 0.70
C TYR A 28 7.90 25.48 -0.34
N VAL A 29 8.87 25.94 -1.13
CA VAL A 29 8.58 26.74 -2.32
C VAL A 29 8.76 25.89 -3.57
N LEU A 30 7.65 25.64 -4.24
CA LEU A 30 7.58 24.80 -5.43
C LEU A 30 7.43 25.69 -6.67
N HIS A 31 8.44 25.64 -7.54
CA HIS A 31 8.33 26.25 -8.86
C HIS A 31 7.38 25.41 -9.71
N ALA A 32 6.19 25.93 -9.96
CA ALA A 32 5.11 25.21 -10.62
C ALA A 32 4.15 26.16 -11.37
N PRO A 33 3.49 25.67 -12.44
CA PRO A 33 2.46 26.41 -13.13
C PRO A 33 1.19 26.57 -12.29
N GLN A 34 0.32 27.48 -12.70
CA GLN A 34 -1.03 27.57 -12.13
C GLN A 34 -1.80 26.25 -12.36
N GLY A 35 -2.37 25.69 -11.29
CA GLY A 35 -3.16 24.45 -11.31
C GLY A 35 -2.58 23.35 -10.44
N ASP A 36 -1.26 23.28 -10.29
CA ASP A 36 -0.55 22.28 -9.46
C ASP A 36 -0.91 22.37 -7.96
N THR A 37 -1.58 23.45 -7.54
CA THR A 37 -2.17 23.62 -6.21
C THR A 37 -3.25 22.57 -5.89
N TYR A 38 -3.70 21.77 -6.85
CA TYR A 38 -4.61 20.65 -6.58
C TYR A 38 -4.05 19.70 -5.50
N ALA A 39 -2.72 19.60 -5.38
CA ALA A 39 -2.06 18.76 -4.39
C ALA A 39 -2.41 19.16 -2.95
N ASP A 40 -2.79 20.42 -2.69
CA ASP A 40 -3.28 20.86 -1.37
C ASP A 40 -4.55 20.08 -0.93
N LEU A 41 -5.37 19.65 -1.89
CA LEU A 41 -6.60 18.89 -1.63
C LEU A 41 -6.29 17.49 -1.08
N LEU A 42 -5.14 16.91 -1.42
CA LEU A 42 -4.74 15.61 -0.86
C LEU A 42 -4.66 15.72 0.67
N PHE A 43 -3.96 16.73 1.19
CA PHE A 43 -3.79 16.92 2.62
C PHE A 43 -5.05 17.44 3.32
N THR A 44 -5.80 18.35 2.68
CA THR A 44 -6.97 18.99 3.31
C THR A 44 -8.24 18.15 3.22
N MET A 45 -8.38 17.27 2.22
CA MET A 45 -9.58 16.45 2.03
C MET A 45 -9.36 14.97 2.38
N ILE A 46 -8.25 14.36 1.98
CA ILE A 46 -7.97 12.94 2.27
C ILE A 46 -7.48 12.80 3.71
N GLU A 47 -6.40 13.49 4.08
CA GLU A 47 -5.86 13.46 5.46
C GLU A 47 -6.66 14.37 6.42
N ARG A 48 -7.53 15.23 5.87
CA ARG A 48 -8.43 16.13 6.63
C ARG A 48 -7.70 17.08 7.58
N ARG A 49 -6.54 17.58 7.16
CA ARG A 49 -5.77 18.57 7.93
C ARG A 49 -6.57 19.87 8.10
N ASN A 50 -6.46 20.46 9.28
CA ASN A 50 -7.16 21.69 9.67
C ASN A 50 -6.40 22.97 9.28
N HIS A 51 -5.32 22.85 8.50
CA HIS A 51 -4.48 23.94 8.03
C HIS A 51 -4.04 23.65 6.59
N ARG A 52 -3.65 24.70 5.87
CA ARG A 52 -3.06 24.55 4.53
C ARG A 52 -1.68 23.89 4.65
N PRO A 53 -1.26 23.06 3.67
CA PRO A 53 0.13 22.64 3.58
C PRO A 53 1.08 23.84 3.61
N PRO A 54 2.27 23.71 4.22
CA PRO A 54 3.29 24.75 4.23
C PRO A 54 4.01 24.83 2.87
N VAL A 55 3.23 24.99 1.80
CA VAL A 55 3.70 24.97 0.42
C VAL A 55 3.26 26.26 -0.26
N SER A 56 4.17 26.90 -0.96
CA SER A 56 3.91 28.06 -1.81
C SER A 56 4.36 27.76 -3.22
N TYR A 57 3.50 28.09 -4.17
CA TYR A 57 3.69 27.79 -5.58
C TYR A 57 3.97 29.10 -6.30
N THR A 58 4.90 29.10 -7.25
CA THR A 58 5.11 30.29 -8.10
C THR A 58 3.90 30.59 -8.98
N THR A 59 3.13 29.56 -9.35
CA THR A 59 1.90 29.66 -10.16
C THR A 59 2.07 30.40 -11.49
N PHE A 60 3.19 30.17 -12.19
CA PHE A 60 3.42 30.83 -13.47
C PHE A 60 2.38 30.42 -14.52
N GLN A 61 2.08 31.33 -15.43
CA GLN A 61 1.14 31.18 -16.53
C GLN A 61 1.88 31.31 -17.88
N ALA A 62 1.16 31.06 -18.98
CA ALA A 62 1.73 31.18 -20.33
C ALA A 62 2.36 32.57 -20.60
N ARG A 63 1.79 33.64 -20.04
CA ARG A 63 2.33 35.01 -20.18
C ARG A 63 3.67 35.21 -19.48
N ASP A 64 3.97 34.42 -18.45
CA ASP A 64 5.17 34.58 -17.64
C ASP A 64 6.38 33.90 -18.29
N LEU A 65 6.16 32.91 -19.18
CA LEU A 65 7.21 32.17 -19.90
C LEU A 65 8.04 33.05 -20.85
N GLY A 66 7.49 34.17 -21.31
CA GLY A 66 8.23 35.15 -22.12
C GLY A 66 8.98 36.20 -21.27
N SER A 67 8.94 36.05 -19.94
CA SER A 67 9.47 37.00 -18.97
C SER A 67 10.43 36.31 -17.99
N ASP A 68 10.74 36.96 -16.87
CA ASP A 68 11.72 36.49 -15.89
C ASP A 68 11.06 35.59 -14.83
N THR A 69 10.88 34.30 -15.16
CA THR A 69 10.36 33.27 -14.26
C THR A 69 11.27 33.03 -13.05
N ALA A 70 12.58 33.27 -13.20
CA ALA A 70 13.54 33.22 -12.10
C ALA A 70 13.25 34.30 -11.02
N ASN A 71 12.90 35.53 -11.41
CA ASN A 71 12.49 36.55 -10.46
C ASN A 71 11.17 36.23 -9.76
N LEU A 72 10.23 35.58 -10.45
CA LEU A 72 8.98 35.09 -9.84
C LEU A 72 9.29 34.09 -8.72
N PHE A 73 10.21 33.15 -8.98
CA PHE A 73 10.67 32.19 -7.98
C PHE A 73 11.36 32.87 -6.78
N LYS A 74 12.23 33.86 -7.04
CA LYS A 74 12.90 34.63 -5.97
C LYS A 74 11.92 35.39 -5.09
N THR A 75 10.93 36.00 -5.71
CA THR A 75 9.87 36.74 -5.01
C THR A 75 9.04 35.79 -4.15
N ALA A 76 8.64 34.63 -4.69
CA ALA A 76 7.89 33.63 -3.94
C ALA A 76 8.63 33.13 -2.69
N CYS A 77 9.95 32.94 -2.76
CA CYS A 77 10.75 32.54 -1.60
C CYS A 77 10.85 33.63 -0.53
N ARG A 78 11.06 34.89 -0.93
CA ARG A 78 11.08 36.02 0.01
C ARG A 78 9.72 36.22 0.67
N ASP A 79 8.65 36.18 -0.10
CA ASP A 79 7.28 36.33 0.42
C ASP A 79 6.91 35.20 1.38
N ALA A 80 7.31 33.96 1.07
CA ALA A 80 7.13 32.82 1.95
C ALA A 80 7.89 33.01 3.28
N TYR A 81 9.15 33.42 3.22
CA TYR A 81 9.93 33.73 4.43
C TYR A 81 9.29 34.87 5.24
N ASP A 82 8.91 35.97 4.59
CA ASP A 82 8.38 37.15 5.26
C ASP A 82 7.03 36.92 5.91
N ARG A 83 6.19 36.07 5.31
CA ARG A 83 4.88 35.73 5.83
C ARG A 83 4.93 34.67 6.93
N PHE A 84 5.69 33.60 6.74
CA PHE A 84 5.60 32.40 7.58
C PHE A 84 6.75 32.26 8.58
N LYS A 85 7.88 32.95 8.35
CA LYS A 85 9.09 32.90 9.19
C LYS A 85 9.50 31.46 9.60
N PRO A 86 9.69 30.54 8.62
CA PRO A 86 10.08 29.16 8.91
C PRO A 86 11.51 29.08 9.43
N GLU A 87 11.87 27.95 10.06
CA GLU A 87 13.22 27.62 10.51
C GLU A 87 14.14 27.17 9.35
N ALA A 88 13.55 26.60 8.29
CA ALA A 88 14.23 26.24 7.05
C ALA A 88 13.26 26.28 5.88
N ILE A 89 13.78 26.40 4.66
CA ILE A 89 13.01 26.35 3.42
C ILE A 89 13.57 25.23 2.56
N ILE A 90 12.71 24.38 2.00
CA ILE A 90 13.07 23.53 0.87
C ILE A 90 12.59 24.19 -0.43
N VAL A 91 13.33 23.99 -1.51
CA VAL A 91 12.96 24.49 -2.83
C VAL A 91 13.07 23.41 -3.89
N GLY A 92 12.17 23.43 -4.87
CA GLY A 92 12.15 22.43 -5.92
C GLY A 92 11.28 22.85 -7.11
N ALA A 93 11.26 22.00 -8.13
CA ALA A 93 10.52 22.22 -9.37
C ALA A 93 9.45 21.14 -9.58
N SER A 94 8.32 21.52 -10.17
CA SER A 94 7.35 20.56 -10.71
C SER A 94 7.77 20.10 -12.10
N CYS A 95 7.04 19.14 -12.67
CA CYS A 95 7.38 18.57 -13.98
C CYS A 95 7.46 19.62 -15.10
N THR A 96 6.60 20.65 -15.07
CA THR A 96 6.62 21.72 -16.08
C THR A 96 7.78 22.68 -15.85
N ALA A 97 8.11 22.97 -14.59
CA ALA A 97 9.25 23.83 -14.24
C ALA A 97 10.59 23.17 -14.57
N GLU A 98 10.67 21.84 -14.50
CA GLU A 98 11.86 21.08 -14.91
C GLU A 98 12.18 21.28 -16.41
N LEU A 99 11.16 21.51 -17.25
CA LEU A 99 11.34 21.73 -18.70
C LEU A 99 11.88 23.12 -19.06
N ILE A 100 11.55 24.14 -18.27
CA ILE A 100 12.04 25.51 -18.50
C ILE A 100 13.49 25.70 -18.03
N GLN A 101 14.05 24.69 -17.34
CA GLN A 101 15.44 24.66 -16.88
C GLN A 101 15.84 25.85 -15.99
N ASP A 102 14.85 26.48 -15.34
CA ASP A 102 15.14 27.32 -14.20
C ASP A 102 15.78 26.44 -13.12
N ASP A 103 16.84 26.95 -12.49
CA ASP A 103 17.57 26.27 -11.43
C ASP A 103 17.20 26.85 -10.05
N PRO A 104 16.09 26.39 -9.42
CA PRO A 104 15.74 26.75 -8.06
C PRO A 104 16.89 26.61 -7.07
N GLY A 105 17.78 25.64 -7.28
CA GLY A 105 18.85 25.32 -6.35
C GLY A 105 20.02 26.29 -6.42
N GLY A 106 20.54 26.55 -7.62
CA GLY A 106 21.52 27.62 -7.82
C GLY A 106 20.97 29.00 -7.45
N MET A 107 19.66 29.21 -7.63
CA MET A 107 19.00 30.44 -7.17
C MET A 107 18.93 30.54 -5.65
N ALA A 108 18.68 29.44 -4.94
CA ALA A 108 18.57 29.39 -3.47
C ALA A 108 19.84 29.91 -2.77
N GLU A 109 21.01 29.54 -3.26
CA GLU A 109 22.30 29.98 -2.70
C GLU A 109 22.48 31.51 -2.77
N THR A 110 21.81 32.17 -3.70
CA THR A 110 21.90 33.62 -3.92
C THR A 110 20.80 34.43 -3.23
N MET A 111 19.89 33.78 -2.48
CA MET A 111 18.71 34.45 -1.91
C MET A 111 19.00 35.32 -0.69
N ASP A 112 20.12 35.07 -0.01
CA ASP A 112 20.54 35.74 1.24
C ASP A 112 19.44 35.73 2.32
N LEU A 113 18.72 34.59 2.43
CA LEU A 113 17.73 34.39 3.48
C LEU A 113 18.43 33.98 4.79
N PRO A 114 17.94 34.42 5.96
CA PRO A 114 18.59 34.16 7.24
C PRO A 114 18.33 32.74 7.79
N VAL A 115 17.84 31.83 6.94
CA VAL A 115 17.51 30.43 7.28
C VAL A 115 18.04 29.52 6.19
N PRO A 116 18.36 28.24 6.50
CA PRO A 116 18.80 27.28 5.50
C PRO A 116 17.78 27.15 4.36
N VAL A 117 18.26 27.25 3.13
CA VAL A 117 17.49 26.98 1.91
C VAL A 117 18.06 25.72 1.26
N ILE A 118 17.28 24.65 1.24
CA ILE A 118 17.72 23.30 0.87
C ILE A 118 17.15 22.96 -0.51
N PRO A 119 18.01 22.85 -1.55
CA PRO A 119 17.56 22.55 -2.89
C PRO A 119 17.21 21.08 -3.08
N LEU A 120 16.15 20.81 -3.85
CA LEU A 120 15.67 19.48 -4.17
C LEU A 120 15.78 19.21 -5.67
N GLU A 121 16.54 18.17 -6.03
CA GLU A 121 16.65 17.68 -7.41
C GLU A 121 15.75 16.45 -7.60
N LEU A 122 14.56 16.69 -8.14
CA LEU A 122 13.51 15.68 -8.22
C LEU A 122 13.12 15.43 -9.70
N PRO A 123 13.74 14.45 -10.39
CA PRO A 123 13.49 14.19 -11.80
C PRO A 123 12.08 13.62 -12.04
N SER A 124 11.12 14.48 -12.38
CA SER A 124 9.69 14.17 -12.45
C SER A 124 9.32 13.21 -13.57
N TYR A 125 10.19 13.09 -14.58
CA TYR A 125 10.00 12.18 -15.72
C TYR A 125 10.62 10.80 -15.51
N GLN A 126 11.35 10.58 -14.42
CA GLN A 126 12.06 9.33 -14.16
C GLN A 126 11.68 8.68 -12.84
N ARG A 127 11.32 9.49 -11.83
CA ARG A 127 11.02 9.04 -10.48
C ARG A 127 9.61 9.46 -10.06
N LYS A 128 9.17 8.95 -8.92
CA LYS A 128 7.79 9.06 -8.43
C LYS A 128 7.76 9.54 -6.98
N GLU A 129 6.55 9.61 -6.44
CA GLU A 129 6.23 10.15 -5.12
C GLU A 129 7.09 9.60 -3.99
N ASN A 130 7.24 8.26 -3.84
CA ASN A 130 7.99 7.70 -2.71
C ASN A 130 9.48 8.08 -2.77
N PHE A 131 10.09 8.02 -3.96
CA PHE A 131 11.45 8.55 -4.14
C PHE A 131 11.53 10.03 -3.77
N GLY A 132 10.56 10.84 -4.22
CA GLY A 132 10.53 12.26 -3.89
C GLY A 132 10.49 12.51 -2.38
N ALA A 133 9.76 11.68 -1.62
CA ALA A 133 9.72 11.75 -0.17
C ALA A 133 11.05 11.31 0.47
N ASP A 134 11.60 10.15 0.09
CA ASP A 134 12.88 9.64 0.62
C ASP A 134 14.05 10.58 0.33
N GLU A 135 14.14 11.08 -0.90
CA GLU A 135 15.19 12.03 -1.31
C GLU A 135 15.04 13.37 -0.58
N THR A 136 13.82 13.92 -0.49
CA THR A 136 13.58 15.19 0.22
C THR A 136 13.96 15.07 1.69
N PHE A 137 13.53 13.99 2.35
CA PHE A 137 13.87 13.78 3.75
C PHE A 137 15.37 13.56 3.93
N PHE A 138 16.02 12.80 3.05
CA PHE A 138 17.47 12.65 3.05
C PHE A 138 18.20 13.99 2.93
N GLN A 139 17.81 14.86 1.99
CA GLN A 139 18.47 16.16 1.82
C GLN A 139 18.29 17.06 3.06
N ILE A 140 17.11 17.04 3.68
CA ILE A 140 16.85 17.75 4.95
C ILE A 140 17.75 17.22 6.06
N VAL A 141 17.82 15.89 6.24
CA VAL A 141 18.67 15.25 7.26
C VAL A 141 20.15 15.56 6.99
N ARG A 142 20.60 15.44 5.75
CA ARG A 142 21.98 15.74 5.35
C ARG A 142 22.36 17.18 5.62
N ALA A 143 21.44 18.13 5.41
CA ALA A 143 21.70 19.55 5.61
C ALA A 143 21.68 19.96 7.09
N LEU A 144 20.84 19.32 7.92
CA LEU A 144 20.53 19.82 9.26
C LEU A 144 21.02 18.91 10.40
N ALA A 145 21.14 17.60 10.20
CA ALA A 145 21.55 16.67 11.24
C ALA A 145 23.08 16.65 11.39
N PHE A 146 23.55 16.69 12.64
CA PHE A 146 24.96 16.60 12.96
C PHE A 146 25.19 15.68 14.16
N LYS A 147 26.46 15.31 14.35
CA LYS A 147 26.86 14.49 15.50
C LYS A 147 26.77 15.33 16.77
N VAL A 148 25.98 14.84 17.73
CA VAL A 148 25.82 15.46 19.05
C VAL A 148 26.08 14.44 20.15
N GLU A 149 26.17 14.91 21.39
CA GLU A 149 26.25 14.02 22.54
C GLU A 149 24.97 13.18 22.65
N ARG A 150 25.15 11.89 22.93
CA ARG A 150 24.02 10.98 23.09
C ARG A 150 23.23 11.33 24.35
N THR A 151 21.94 11.05 24.30
CA THR A 151 21.06 11.13 25.47
C THR A 151 21.56 10.24 26.62
N ALA A 152 21.27 10.62 27.86
CA ALA A 152 21.71 9.85 29.04
C ALA A 152 20.98 8.50 29.19
N ARG A 153 19.72 8.41 28.72
CA ARG A 153 18.94 7.17 28.63
C ARG A 153 18.97 6.66 27.20
N VAL A 154 18.79 5.35 27.02
CA VAL A 154 18.71 4.77 25.67
C VAL A 154 17.48 5.32 24.96
N THR A 155 17.71 5.97 23.83
CA THR A 155 16.66 6.53 22.97
C THR A 155 16.84 6.12 21.52
N CYS A 156 15.75 6.09 20.75
CA CYS A 156 15.80 5.92 19.31
C CYS A 156 15.07 7.03 18.55
N ASN A 157 15.38 7.22 17.27
CA ASN A 157 14.53 8.00 16.39
C ASN A 157 13.53 7.09 15.67
N LEU A 158 12.32 7.56 15.39
CA LEU A 158 11.37 6.90 14.49
C LEU A 158 11.44 7.56 13.12
N ILE A 159 11.86 6.82 12.10
CA ILE A 159 12.22 7.35 10.78
C ILE A 159 11.30 6.81 9.68
N GLY A 160 10.80 7.71 8.83
CA GLY A 160 9.98 7.38 7.66
C GLY A 160 8.52 7.87 7.70
N PRO A 161 7.84 8.02 8.85
CA PRO A 161 6.46 8.51 8.87
C PRO A 161 6.34 9.92 8.24
N THR A 162 5.53 10.04 7.19
CA THR A 162 5.18 11.26 6.45
C THR A 162 3.68 11.61 6.55
N ALA A 163 3.30 12.79 6.03
CA ALA A 163 1.91 13.08 5.68
C ALA A 163 1.45 12.20 4.50
N LEU A 164 0.15 11.97 4.38
CA LEU A 164 -0.47 11.03 3.43
C LEU A 164 0.07 9.58 3.44
N GLY A 165 0.84 9.18 4.45
CA GLY A 165 1.27 7.80 4.58
C GLY A 165 0.18 6.89 5.16
N PHE A 166 0.13 5.64 4.71
CA PHE A 166 -0.88 4.68 5.15
C PHE A 166 -0.70 4.37 6.65
N ARG A 167 -1.68 4.79 7.45
CA ARG A 167 -1.78 4.54 8.91
C ARG A 167 -0.62 5.04 9.77
N HIS A 168 0.27 5.86 9.21
CA HIS A 168 1.47 6.38 9.87
C HIS A 168 1.20 7.04 11.24
N ARG A 169 0.09 7.78 11.36
CA ARG A 169 -0.34 8.41 12.63
C ARG A 169 -0.44 7.40 13.78
N ASP A 170 -1.11 6.28 13.51
CA ASP A 170 -1.44 5.28 14.53
C ASP A 170 -0.26 4.32 14.75
N ASP A 171 0.50 4.02 13.69
CA ASP A 171 1.72 3.21 13.75
C ASP A 171 2.79 3.88 14.62
N VAL A 172 2.98 5.20 14.50
CA VAL A 172 3.88 5.96 15.37
C VAL A 172 3.47 5.81 16.83
N THR A 173 2.17 5.92 17.11
CA THR A 173 1.64 5.79 18.48
C THR A 173 1.88 4.37 19.03
N GLU A 174 1.60 3.35 18.23
CA GLU A 174 1.77 1.94 18.62
C GLU A 174 3.24 1.61 18.92
N ILE A 175 4.15 1.99 18.01
CA ILE A 175 5.58 1.69 18.16
C ILE A 175 6.22 2.51 19.27
N THR A 176 5.78 3.74 19.51
CA THR A 176 6.20 4.52 20.67
C THR A 176 5.83 3.82 21.98
N GLY A 177 4.62 3.28 22.09
CA GLY A 177 4.18 2.50 23.24
C GLY A 177 5.03 1.23 23.45
N LEU A 178 5.22 0.46 22.38
CA LEU A 178 6.01 -0.77 22.42
C LEU A 178 7.46 -0.53 22.88
N LEU A 179 8.10 0.54 22.38
CA LEU A 179 9.45 0.91 22.78
C LEU A 179 9.52 1.36 24.25
N SER A 180 8.51 2.11 24.71
CA SER A 180 8.42 2.56 26.09
C SER A 180 8.33 1.38 27.06
N ASP A 181 7.58 0.33 26.72
CA ASP A 181 7.49 -0.90 27.53
C ASP A 181 8.83 -1.62 27.67
N MET A 182 9.71 -1.51 26.66
CA MET A 182 11.09 -2.01 26.66
C MET A 182 12.07 -1.08 27.40
N GLY A 183 11.63 0.10 27.84
CA GLY A 183 12.47 1.11 28.47
C GLY A 183 13.32 1.93 27.48
N VAL A 184 12.91 1.98 26.20
CA VAL A 184 13.53 2.81 25.16
C VAL A 184 12.66 4.03 24.90
N ASP A 185 13.21 5.22 25.11
CA ASP A 185 12.50 6.48 24.85
C ASP A 185 12.63 6.90 23.37
N VAL A 186 11.63 7.60 22.84
CA VAL A 186 11.73 8.22 21.50
C VAL A 186 12.41 9.59 21.61
N ASN A 187 13.51 9.79 20.87
CA ASN A 187 14.19 11.08 20.76
C ASN A 187 13.45 12.02 19.80
N VAL A 188 13.27 11.58 18.55
CA VAL A 188 12.59 12.34 17.48
C VAL A 188 11.82 11.37 16.59
N VAL A 189 10.60 11.75 16.22
CA VAL A 189 9.86 11.15 15.10
C VAL A 189 10.04 12.06 13.90
N ALA A 190 10.52 11.55 12.76
CA ALA A 190 10.76 12.35 11.57
C ALA A 190 10.47 11.57 10.27
N PRO A 191 9.93 12.21 9.22
CA PRO A 191 9.51 13.62 9.15
C PRO A 191 8.31 14.05 10.01
N LEU A 192 7.40 13.14 10.34
CA LEU A 192 6.11 13.50 10.95
C LEU A 192 6.27 14.25 12.27
N ASP A 193 5.68 15.45 12.33
CA ASP A 193 5.66 16.40 13.44
C ASP A 193 7.00 17.01 13.86
N ALA A 194 8.13 16.64 13.23
CA ALA A 194 9.44 17.22 13.52
C ALA A 194 9.60 18.65 13.00
N THR A 195 10.33 19.46 13.76
CA THR A 195 10.88 20.74 13.30
C THR A 195 12.28 20.58 12.70
N PRO A 196 12.77 21.52 11.86
CA PRO A 196 14.19 21.60 11.50
C PRO A 196 15.13 21.56 12.72
N GLY A 197 14.75 22.20 13.82
CA GLY A 197 15.47 22.08 15.11
C GLY A 197 15.50 20.66 15.69
N ASP A 198 14.44 19.86 15.50
CA ASP A 198 14.43 18.44 15.90
C ASP A 198 15.33 17.60 15.00
N ILE A 199 15.40 17.89 13.70
CA ILE A 199 16.31 17.19 12.76
C ILE A 199 17.77 17.34 13.20
N ALA A 200 18.15 18.54 13.65
CA ALA A 200 19.48 18.80 14.23
C ALA A 200 19.83 17.91 15.43
N ARG A 201 18.82 17.39 16.13
CA ARG A 201 18.97 16.51 17.31
C ARG A 201 18.93 15.02 16.99
N LEU A 202 18.78 14.61 15.73
CA LEU A 202 18.72 13.18 15.37
C LEU A 202 19.97 12.42 15.84
N GLY A 203 21.14 13.07 15.81
CA GLY A 203 22.42 12.51 16.27
C GLY A 203 22.49 12.15 17.77
N ALA A 204 21.53 12.58 18.59
CA ALA A 204 21.51 12.31 20.03
C ALA A 204 20.98 10.91 20.36
N ALA A 205 20.30 10.25 19.42
CA ALA A 205 19.78 8.91 19.61
C ALA A 205 20.89 7.85 19.66
N HIS A 206 20.53 6.66 20.13
CA HIS A 206 21.41 5.50 20.15
C HIS A 206 21.31 4.69 18.85
N PHE A 207 20.12 4.65 18.25
CA PHE A 207 19.83 3.97 16.99
C PHE A 207 18.58 4.58 16.33
N ASN A 208 18.29 4.19 15.08
CA ASN A 208 17.07 4.57 14.36
C ASN A 208 16.16 3.36 14.18
N VAL A 209 14.86 3.55 14.37
CA VAL A 209 13.82 2.63 13.90
C VAL A 209 13.38 3.08 12.52
N LEU A 210 13.72 2.31 11.49
CA LEU A 210 13.24 2.55 10.14
C LEU A 210 11.83 1.96 10.01
N MET A 211 10.81 2.81 10.14
CA MET A 211 9.41 2.39 10.08
C MET A 211 8.97 2.12 8.62
N TYR A 212 9.37 2.99 7.70
CA TYR A 212 8.97 2.90 6.29
C TYR A 212 10.20 3.09 5.39
N PRO A 213 10.76 1.99 4.84
CA PRO A 213 11.89 2.03 3.92
C PRO A 213 11.70 2.98 2.73
N GLU A 214 10.50 3.01 2.15
CA GLU A 214 10.14 3.82 0.99
C GLU A 214 10.33 5.34 1.19
N THR A 215 10.42 5.83 2.42
CA THR A 215 10.45 7.27 2.75
C THR A 215 11.55 7.65 3.75
N GLY A 216 12.40 6.71 4.16
CA GLY A 216 13.45 6.99 5.16
C GLY A 216 14.71 6.15 5.06
N GLU A 217 14.80 5.17 4.15
CA GLU A 217 15.95 4.29 4.06
C GLU A 217 17.23 5.06 3.70
N THR A 218 17.16 6.03 2.79
CA THR A 218 18.34 6.79 2.36
C THR A 218 18.89 7.64 3.50
N ALA A 219 18.02 8.29 4.27
CA ALA A 219 18.40 9.03 5.47
C ALA A 219 19.02 8.12 6.54
N CYS A 220 18.44 6.95 6.81
CA CYS A 220 18.99 5.98 7.77
C CYS A 220 20.37 5.48 7.36
N ARG A 221 20.58 5.12 6.08
CA ARG A 221 21.89 4.69 5.56
C ARG A 221 22.94 5.79 5.62
N TRP A 222 22.55 7.05 5.47
CA TRP A 222 23.46 8.17 5.64
C TRP A 222 23.81 8.39 7.12
N MET A 223 22.81 8.40 8.01
CA MET A 223 23.02 8.56 9.45
C MET A 223 23.85 7.42 10.06
N GLU A 224 23.72 6.19 9.56
CA GLU A 224 24.56 5.07 9.97
C GLU A 224 26.04 5.32 9.65
N ARG A 225 26.33 5.85 8.45
CA ARG A 225 27.70 6.12 7.99
C ARG A 225 28.31 7.36 8.63
N GLU A 226 27.57 8.47 8.66
CA GLU A 226 28.10 9.77 9.07
C GLU A 226 27.93 10.04 10.58
N LEU A 227 26.83 9.57 11.18
CA LEU A 227 26.51 9.81 12.59
C LEU A 227 26.76 8.57 13.48
N GLY A 228 27.01 7.41 12.88
CA GLY A 228 27.21 6.16 13.62
C GLY A 228 25.95 5.64 14.30
N LEU A 229 24.77 5.89 13.69
CA LEU A 229 23.46 5.46 14.17
C LEU A 229 23.01 4.18 13.45
N PRO A 230 23.16 2.99 14.05
CA PRO A 230 22.60 1.77 13.45
C PRO A 230 21.08 1.88 13.33
N PHE A 231 20.47 1.08 12.46
CA PHE A 231 19.03 1.11 12.27
C PHE A 231 18.41 -0.26 12.03
N THR A 232 17.18 -0.42 12.52
CA THR A 232 16.39 -1.65 12.38
C THR A 232 16.11 -1.98 10.92
N LYS A 233 16.09 -3.27 10.57
CA LYS A 233 15.76 -3.77 9.23
C LYS A 233 14.37 -4.39 9.20
N THR A 234 13.84 -4.81 10.35
CA THR A 234 12.51 -5.41 10.46
C THR A 234 11.45 -4.31 10.62
N VAL A 235 10.45 -4.33 9.75
CA VAL A 235 9.24 -3.50 9.89
C VAL A 235 8.19 -4.29 10.69
N PRO A 236 7.70 -3.79 11.84
CA PRO A 236 6.88 -4.57 12.78
C PRO A 236 5.39 -4.64 12.37
N ILE A 237 5.08 -5.14 11.18
CA ILE A 237 3.71 -5.39 10.71
C ILE A 237 3.45 -6.91 10.76
N GLY A 238 2.49 -7.33 11.60
CA GLY A 238 2.23 -8.73 11.92
C GLY A 238 2.86 -9.18 13.23
N VAL A 239 2.34 -10.25 13.83
CA VAL A 239 2.77 -10.74 15.15
C VAL A 239 4.21 -11.26 15.09
N GLY A 240 4.54 -12.06 14.07
CA GLY A 240 5.88 -12.59 13.88
C GLY A 240 6.91 -11.49 13.66
N ALA A 241 6.61 -10.55 12.76
CA ALA A 241 7.49 -9.42 12.47
C ALA A 241 7.67 -8.48 13.68
N THR A 242 6.61 -8.27 14.46
CA THR A 242 6.70 -7.48 15.71
C THR A 242 7.63 -8.15 16.72
N ARG A 243 7.58 -9.48 16.86
CA ARG A 243 8.51 -10.22 17.75
C ARG A 243 9.95 -10.13 17.27
N ASP A 244 10.19 -10.27 15.97
CA ASP A 244 11.53 -10.13 15.39
C ASP A 244 12.08 -8.70 15.57
N PHE A 245 11.23 -7.69 15.40
CA PHE A 245 11.56 -6.30 15.67
C PHE A 245 11.92 -6.06 17.14
N VAL A 246 11.16 -6.59 18.09
CA VAL A 246 11.46 -6.48 19.53
C VAL A 246 12.82 -7.11 19.84
N ALA A 247 13.14 -8.26 19.24
CA ALA A 247 14.45 -8.89 19.40
C ALA A 247 15.59 -8.03 18.80
N GLU A 248 15.38 -7.45 17.62
CA GLU A 248 16.32 -6.54 16.98
C GLU A 248 16.57 -5.27 17.81
N VAL A 249 15.51 -4.64 18.30
CA VAL A 249 15.59 -3.47 19.17
C VAL A 249 16.31 -3.80 20.48
N ALA A 250 15.98 -4.93 21.11
CA ALA A 250 16.65 -5.37 22.34
C ALA A 250 18.16 -5.48 22.15
N ALA A 251 18.60 -6.02 21.01
CA ALA A 251 20.01 -6.12 20.65
C ALA A 251 20.67 -4.76 20.41
N LEU A 252 20.00 -3.84 19.71
CA LEU A 252 20.53 -2.48 19.45
C LEU A 252 20.58 -1.61 20.70
N ALA A 253 19.58 -1.73 21.58
CA ALA A 253 19.44 -0.94 22.80
C ALA A 253 20.22 -1.53 23.99
N GLY A 254 20.62 -2.80 23.94
CA GLY A 254 21.24 -3.49 25.07
C GLY A 254 20.29 -3.72 26.25
N VAL A 255 19.00 -3.90 25.97
CA VAL A 255 17.94 -4.12 26.97
C VAL A 255 17.34 -5.53 26.82
N ALA A 256 16.58 -5.98 27.81
CA ALA A 256 15.84 -7.23 27.69
C ALA A 256 14.68 -7.08 26.71
N ALA A 257 14.51 -8.05 25.82
CA ALA A 257 13.32 -8.14 24.97
C ALA A 257 12.08 -8.29 25.87
N ARG A 258 11.13 -7.35 25.74
CA ARG A 258 9.88 -7.35 26.49
C ARG A 258 8.72 -7.01 25.56
N ILE A 259 7.64 -7.76 25.69
CA ILE A 259 6.40 -7.54 24.97
C ILE A 259 5.23 -7.81 25.92
N ASP A 260 4.30 -6.87 26.04
CA ASP A 260 3.05 -7.06 26.77
C ASP A 260 1.97 -7.50 25.76
N ASP A 261 1.73 -8.80 25.69
CA ASP A 261 0.78 -9.40 24.76
C ASP A 261 -0.65 -9.50 25.30
N THR A 262 -0.96 -8.87 26.44
CA THR A 262 -2.30 -8.96 27.07
C THR A 262 -3.45 -8.45 26.18
N ARG A 263 -3.15 -7.54 25.25
CA ARG A 263 -4.10 -6.99 24.26
C ARG A 263 -4.04 -7.67 22.89
N LEU A 264 -3.14 -8.62 22.69
CA LEU A 264 -2.96 -9.30 21.40
C LEU A 264 -4.03 -10.39 21.22
N ARG A 265 -4.83 -10.30 20.16
CA ARG A 265 -5.97 -11.19 19.90
C ARG A 265 -5.83 -11.99 18.62
N LEU A 266 -5.14 -11.49 17.58
CA LEU A 266 -4.98 -12.18 16.30
C LEU A 266 -4.63 -13.67 16.45
N PRO A 267 -3.63 -14.09 17.27
CA PRO A 267 -3.25 -15.50 17.35
C PRO A 267 -4.39 -16.39 17.84
N TRP A 268 -5.19 -15.95 18.81
CA TRP A 268 -6.35 -16.70 19.27
C TRP A 268 -7.49 -16.68 18.25
N TYR A 269 -7.75 -15.52 17.65
CA TYR A 269 -8.81 -15.37 16.66
C TYR A 269 -8.55 -16.27 15.44
N SER A 270 -7.33 -16.28 14.91
CA SER A 270 -6.95 -17.15 13.79
C SER A 270 -6.90 -18.64 14.18
N ALA A 271 -6.54 -18.98 15.42
CA ALA A 271 -6.55 -20.37 15.89
C ALA A 271 -7.95 -20.90 16.26
N SER A 272 -8.93 -20.00 16.44
CA SER A 272 -10.28 -20.39 16.82
C SER A 272 -10.98 -21.18 15.72
N VAL A 273 -11.95 -22.03 16.10
CA VAL A 273 -12.65 -22.92 15.16
C VAL A 273 -13.39 -22.16 14.05
N ASP A 274 -13.85 -20.93 14.33
CA ASP A 274 -14.51 -20.07 13.35
C ASP A 274 -13.57 -19.77 12.17
N SER A 275 -12.28 -19.60 12.42
CA SER A 275 -11.27 -19.30 11.40
C SER A 275 -10.86 -20.50 10.54
N THR A 276 -11.37 -21.71 10.80
CA THR A 276 -10.95 -22.93 10.06
C THR A 276 -11.21 -22.79 8.56
N TYR A 277 -12.31 -22.14 8.15
CA TYR A 277 -12.67 -21.92 6.75
C TYR A 277 -11.72 -20.98 5.99
N LEU A 278 -10.88 -20.21 6.71
CA LEU A 278 -9.87 -19.34 6.11
C LEU A 278 -8.70 -20.16 5.51
N THR A 279 -8.47 -21.36 6.05
CA THR A 279 -7.34 -22.22 5.67
C THR A 279 -7.36 -22.52 4.17
N GLY A 280 -6.29 -22.16 3.48
CA GLY A 280 -6.12 -22.40 2.05
C GLY A 280 -6.93 -21.45 1.15
N LYS A 281 -7.65 -20.46 1.68
CA LYS A 281 -8.29 -19.45 0.84
C LYS A 281 -7.22 -18.71 0.04
N ARG A 282 -7.46 -18.58 -1.26
CA ARG A 282 -6.48 -18.06 -2.22
C ARG A 282 -6.45 -16.54 -2.19
N VAL A 283 -5.29 -15.95 -1.94
CA VAL A 283 -5.14 -14.49 -1.82
C VAL A 283 -4.11 -13.94 -2.80
N TYR A 284 -4.44 -12.80 -3.43
CA TYR A 284 -3.52 -12.02 -4.24
C TYR A 284 -3.10 -10.73 -3.51
N LEU A 285 -1.81 -10.42 -3.51
CA LEU A 285 -1.22 -9.31 -2.76
C LEU A 285 -0.64 -8.24 -3.69
N PHE A 286 -0.99 -6.97 -3.50
CA PHE A 286 -0.41 -5.87 -4.27
C PHE A 286 -0.33 -4.57 -3.46
N GLY A 287 0.68 -3.74 -3.73
CA GLY A 287 0.91 -2.49 -2.98
C GLY A 287 2.35 -2.02 -3.04
N ASP A 288 2.77 -1.23 -2.06
CA ASP A 288 4.18 -0.98 -1.84
C ASP A 288 4.89 -2.23 -1.29
N GLY A 289 6.20 -2.31 -1.51
CA GLY A 289 6.98 -3.49 -1.14
C GLY A 289 6.96 -3.82 0.35
N THR A 290 6.95 -2.82 1.23
CA THR A 290 6.91 -3.03 2.69
C THR A 290 5.62 -3.72 3.11
N HIS A 291 4.46 -3.19 2.73
CA HIS A 291 3.17 -3.75 3.13
C HIS A 291 2.91 -5.09 2.44
N VAL A 292 3.33 -5.28 1.19
CA VAL A 292 3.21 -6.58 0.49
C VAL A 292 4.06 -7.66 1.14
N ALA A 293 5.31 -7.35 1.50
CA ALA A 293 6.20 -8.31 2.17
C ALA A 293 5.66 -8.71 3.54
N ALA A 294 5.18 -7.74 4.32
CA ALA A 294 4.52 -8.01 5.60
C ALA A 294 3.24 -8.83 5.42
N ALA A 295 2.40 -8.46 4.44
CA ALA A 295 1.14 -9.13 4.20
C ALA A 295 1.31 -10.58 3.76
N ALA A 296 2.34 -10.87 2.96
CA ALA A 296 2.66 -12.25 2.57
C ALA A 296 2.98 -13.13 3.77
N ARG A 297 3.77 -12.61 4.72
CA ARG A 297 4.11 -13.33 5.96
C ARG A 297 2.87 -13.59 6.81
N ILE A 298 2.05 -12.58 7.05
CA ILE A 298 0.82 -12.72 7.87
C ILE A 298 -0.14 -13.71 7.20
N ALA A 299 -0.37 -13.58 5.90
CA ALA A 299 -1.26 -14.45 5.15
C ALA A 299 -0.88 -15.93 5.31
N ARG A 300 0.42 -16.27 5.14
CA ARG A 300 0.91 -17.65 5.24
C ARG A 300 1.03 -18.15 6.67
N ASP A 301 1.72 -17.38 7.52
CA ASP A 301 2.24 -17.86 8.80
C ASP A 301 1.28 -17.57 9.96
N GLU A 302 0.37 -16.60 9.81
CA GLU A 302 -0.50 -16.13 10.89
C GLU A 302 -1.99 -16.36 10.62
N MET A 303 -2.43 -16.48 9.36
CA MET A 303 -3.84 -16.64 9.00
C MET A 303 -4.16 -17.89 8.16
N GLY A 304 -3.14 -18.59 7.64
CA GLY A 304 -3.31 -19.83 6.90
C GLY A 304 -3.86 -19.70 5.48
N PHE A 305 -3.77 -18.52 4.87
CA PHE A 305 -4.13 -18.30 3.47
C PHE A 305 -3.10 -18.90 2.50
N GLU A 306 -3.55 -19.26 1.30
CA GLU A 306 -2.68 -19.61 0.17
C GLU A 306 -2.39 -18.35 -0.65
N VAL A 307 -1.17 -17.81 -0.57
CA VAL A 307 -0.76 -16.70 -1.44
C VAL A 307 -0.53 -17.24 -2.85
N VAL A 308 -1.34 -16.78 -3.81
CA VAL A 308 -1.32 -17.27 -5.19
C VAL A 308 -0.66 -16.29 -6.18
N GLY A 309 -0.47 -15.05 -5.76
CA GLY A 309 0.22 -14.02 -6.52
C GLY A 309 0.59 -12.86 -5.62
N LEU A 310 1.75 -12.26 -5.88
CA LEU A 310 2.16 -11.05 -5.19
C LEU A 310 2.98 -10.13 -6.09
N GLY A 311 2.87 -8.83 -5.87
CA GLY A 311 3.56 -7.83 -6.66
C GLY A 311 3.65 -6.47 -5.97
N CYS A 312 4.47 -5.58 -6.52
CA CYS A 312 4.54 -4.20 -6.06
C CYS A 312 4.75 -3.21 -7.21
N TYR A 313 4.31 -1.96 -6.99
CA TYR A 313 4.46 -0.88 -7.97
C TYR A 313 5.79 -0.11 -7.84
N ASN A 314 6.38 -0.09 -6.65
CA ASN A 314 7.61 0.66 -6.35
C ASN A 314 8.86 -0.17 -6.67
N ARG A 315 9.53 0.18 -7.76
CA ARG A 315 10.69 -0.58 -8.29
C ARG A 315 11.87 -0.61 -7.33
N GLU A 316 11.98 0.39 -6.45
CA GLU A 316 12.95 0.48 -5.37
C GLU A 316 12.91 -0.75 -4.45
N GLN A 317 11.72 -1.34 -4.23
CA GLN A 317 11.52 -2.53 -3.40
C GLN A 317 11.42 -3.84 -4.18
N ALA A 318 11.67 -3.82 -5.50
CA ALA A 318 11.54 -5.00 -6.34
C ALA A 318 12.44 -6.17 -5.87
N ARG A 319 13.61 -5.89 -5.30
CA ARG A 319 14.51 -6.94 -4.77
C ARG A 319 13.90 -7.63 -3.55
N LEU A 320 13.31 -6.87 -2.64
CA LEU A 320 12.63 -7.40 -1.45
C LEU A 320 11.48 -8.31 -1.89
N VAL A 321 10.58 -7.79 -2.73
CA VAL A 321 9.36 -8.49 -3.16
C VAL A 321 9.68 -9.73 -4.00
N ARG A 322 10.70 -9.70 -4.86
CA ARG A 322 11.18 -10.90 -5.56
C ARG A 322 11.75 -11.96 -4.61
N GLY A 323 12.44 -11.52 -3.54
CA GLY A 323 12.92 -12.41 -2.49
C GLY A 323 11.76 -13.14 -1.82
N VAL A 324 10.74 -12.38 -1.40
CA VAL A 324 9.51 -12.92 -0.81
C VAL A 324 8.81 -13.87 -1.78
N ALA A 325 8.54 -13.47 -3.03
CA ALA A 325 7.86 -14.34 -4.01
C ALA A 325 8.56 -15.70 -4.19
N LYS A 326 9.89 -15.72 -4.17
CA LYS A 326 10.65 -16.97 -4.29
C LYS A 326 10.39 -17.94 -3.13
N GLU A 327 10.20 -17.45 -1.90
CA GLU A 327 9.84 -18.28 -0.74
C GLU A 327 8.48 -18.96 -0.90
N PHE A 328 7.60 -18.38 -1.72
CA PHE A 328 6.28 -18.91 -2.05
C PHE A 328 6.27 -19.72 -3.35
N GLY A 329 7.40 -19.86 -4.04
CA GLY A 329 7.46 -20.49 -5.36
C GLY A 329 6.75 -19.68 -6.46
N LEU A 330 6.56 -18.37 -6.25
CA LEU A 330 5.87 -17.46 -7.16
C LEU A 330 6.87 -16.57 -7.92
N THR A 331 6.38 -15.96 -9.00
CA THR A 331 7.08 -14.85 -9.68
C THR A 331 6.45 -13.53 -9.26
N ALA A 332 7.26 -12.61 -8.72
CA ALA A 332 6.77 -11.29 -8.31
C ALA A 332 6.37 -10.45 -9.53
N LEU A 333 5.16 -9.87 -9.51
CA LEU A 333 4.73 -8.89 -10.51
C LEU A 333 5.25 -7.49 -10.11
N ILE A 334 6.25 -6.98 -10.82
CA ILE A 334 6.82 -5.64 -10.58
C ILE A 334 6.34 -4.71 -11.68
N THR A 335 5.25 -3.99 -11.45
CA THR A 335 4.61 -3.15 -12.46
C THR A 335 3.89 -1.95 -11.85
N ASP A 336 3.91 -0.83 -12.58
CA ASP A 336 3.09 0.34 -12.27
C ASP A 336 1.88 0.46 -13.22
N ASP A 337 1.66 -0.54 -14.08
CA ASP A 337 0.51 -0.62 -14.97
C ASP A 337 -0.62 -1.40 -14.30
N TYR A 338 -1.72 -0.72 -13.98
CA TYR A 338 -2.87 -1.35 -13.36
C TYR A 338 -3.54 -2.41 -14.25
N LEU A 339 -3.36 -2.35 -15.57
CA LEU A 339 -3.92 -3.35 -16.49
C LEU A 339 -3.18 -4.69 -16.39
N GLU A 340 -1.86 -4.68 -16.19
CA GLU A 340 -1.09 -5.90 -15.94
C GLU A 340 -1.47 -6.53 -14.59
N VAL A 341 -1.77 -5.70 -13.57
CA VAL A 341 -2.27 -6.18 -12.28
C VAL A 341 -3.67 -6.79 -12.43
N GLU A 342 -4.57 -6.12 -13.16
CA GLU A 342 -5.91 -6.63 -13.45
C GLU A 342 -5.87 -7.96 -14.20
N GLU A 343 -5.01 -8.08 -15.21
CA GLU A 343 -4.81 -9.31 -15.99
C GLU A 343 -4.30 -10.44 -15.09
N ALA A 344 -3.29 -10.19 -14.25
CA ALA A 344 -2.76 -11.19 -13.33
C ALA A 344 -3.80 -11.65 -12.29
N ILE A 345 -4.61 -10.73 -11.75
CA ILE A 345 -5.68 -11.06 -10.81
C ILE A 345 -6.75 -11.92 -11.52
N ALA A 346 -7.16 -11.55 -12.73
CA ALA A 346 -8.13 -12.32 -13.51
C ALA A 346 -7.57 -13.71 -13.86
N GLU A 347 -6.30 -13.82 -14.24
CA GLU A 347 -5.61 -15.08 -14.53
C GLU A 347 -5.53 -15.98 -13.29
N LEU A 348 -5.21 -15.44 -12.12
CA LEU A 348 -5.06 -16.26 -10.92
C LEU A 348 -6.41 -16.60 -10.27
N ALA A 349 -7.45 -15.79 -10.50
CA ALA A 349 -8.77 -15.87 -9.86
C ALA A 349 -8.68 -16.16 -8.35
N PRO A 350 -8.11 -15.24 -7.56
CA PRO A 350 -8.04 -15.38 -6.11
C PRO A 350 -9.46 -15.29 -5.50
N GLU A 351 -9.59 -15.78 -4.28
CA GLU A 351 -10.80 -15.63 -3.45
C GLU A 351 -10.79 -14.30 -2.69
N MET A 352 -9.62 -13.68 -2.56
CA MET A 352 -9.46 -12.38 -1.90
C MET A 352 -8.32 -11.58 -2.53
N ILE A 353 -8.47 -10.27 -2.58
CA ILE A 353 -7.41 -9.34 -2.96
C ILE A 353 -7.04 -8.46 -1.75
N LEU A 354 -5.77 -8.47 -1.38
CA LEU A 354 -5.18 -7.52 -0.42
C LEU A 354 -4.34 -6.53 -1.21
N GLY A 355 -4.87 -5.32 -1.39
CA GLY A 355 -4.39 -4.41 -2.43
C GLY A 355 -4.36 -2.94 -2.04
N THR A 356 -4.30 -2.09 -3.06
CA THR A 356 -4.47 -0.64 -2.94
C THR A 356 -5.93 -0.25 -3.25
N GLN A 357 -6.22 1.06 -3.30
CA GLN A 357 -7.51 1.53 -3.79
C GLN A 357 -7.80 1.12 -5.25
N MET A 358 -6.77 0.92 -6.09
CA MET A 358 -6.95 0.45 -7.46
C MET A 358 -7.44 -1.00 -7.50
N GLU A 359 -6.83 -1.87 -6.69
CA GLU A 359 -7.25 -3.26 -6.56
C GLU A 359 -8.68 -3.37 -6.06
N ARG A 360 -9.16 -2.43 -5.24
CA ARG A 360 -10.58 -2.37 -4.86
C ARG A 360 -11.49 -2.13 -6.06
N HIS A 361 -11.06 -1.32 -7.04
CA HIS A 361 -11.81 -1.14 -8.30
C HIS A 361 -11.79 -2.39 -9.17
N ILE A 362 -10.65 -3.06 -9.28
CA ILE A 362 -10.49 -4.34 -10.00
C ILE A 362 -11.39 -5.41 -9.35
N ALA A 363 -11.29 -5.55 -8.03
CA ALA A 363 -12.06 -6.49 -7.23
C ALA A 363 -13.56 -6.30 -7.40
N LYS A 364 -14.05 -5.04 -7.39
CA LYS A 364 -15.46 -4.73 -7.64
C LYS A 364 -15.91 -5.15 -9.04
N ARG A 365 -15.05 -5.01 -10.06
CA ARG A 365 -15.35 -5.40 -11.44
C ARG A 365 -15.41 -6.93 -11.59
N LEU A 366 -14.51 -7.64 -10.91
CA LEU A 366 -14.39 -9.09 -10.96
C LEU A 366 -15.29 -9.83 -9.96
N GLY A 367 -15.95 -9.10 -9.04
CA GLY A 367 -16.77 -9.69 -7.98
C GLY A 367 -15.96 -10.43 -6.92
N ILE A 368 -14.74 -9.96 -6.61
CA ILE A 368 -13.83 -10.58 -5.65
C ILE A 368 -13.80 -9.75 -4.35
N PRO A 369 -13.85 -10.36 -3.16
CA PRO A 369 -13.58 -9.67 -1.89
C PRO A 369 -12.24 -8.93 -1.88
N CYS A 370 -12.21 -7.72 -1.29
CA CYS A 370 -11.00 -6.92 -1.22
C CYS A 370 -10.84 -6.15 0.09
N ALA A 371 -9.62 -6.12 0.61
CA ALA A 371 -9.18 -5.21 1.66
C ALA A 371 -7.98 -4.36 1.18
N VAL A 372 -7.93 -3.11 1.65
CA VAL A 372 -6.82 -2.19 1.36
C VAL A 372 -5.72 -2.39 2.40
N ILE A 373 -4.49 -2.63 1.95
CA ILE A 373 -3.30 -2.86 2.79
C ILE A 373 -2.18 -1.83 2.56
N SER A 374 -2.30 -1.01 1.52
CA SER A 374 -1.23 -0.12 1.06
C SER A 374 -1.79 1.14 0.41
N ALA A 375 -1.02 2.22 0.45
CA ALA A 375 -1.18 3.35 -0.46
C ALA A 375 -1.04 2.90 -1.93
N PRO A 376 -1.63 3.63 -2.91
CA PRO A 376 -2.49 4.80 -2.76
C PRO A 376 -3.88 4.44 -2.19
N VAL A 377 -4.40 5.33 -1.35
CA VAL A 377 -5.70 5.18 -0.68
C VAL A 377 -6.57 6.42 -0.81
N HIS A 378 -7.84 6.32 -0.42
CA HIS A 378 -8.74 7.47 -0.32
C HIS A 378 -9.12 7.74 1.14
N VAL A 379 -9.95 8.77 1.37
CA VAL A 379 -10.37 9.28 2.69
C VAL A 379 -10.88 8.22 3.69
N GLN A 380 -11.37 7.06 3.23
CA GLN A 380 -11.86 5.99 4.11
C GLN A 380 -10.73 5.35 4.92
N ASP A 381 -9.51 5.35 4.37
CA ASP A 381 -8.31 4.77 4.98
C ASP A 381 -7.52 5.77 5.85
N PHE A 382 -8.07 6.97 6.05
CA PHE A 382 -7.66 7.93 7.07
C PHE A 382 -8.75 8.05 8.15
N PRO A 383 -9.00 6.98 8.93
CA PRO A 383 -10.13 6.94 9.83
C PRO A 383 -9.89 7.81 11.08
N ALA A 384 -11.00 8.18 11.71
CA ALA A 384 -10.99 8.87 13.01
C ALA A 384 -10.60 7.93 14.17
N ARG A 385 -10.93 6.64 14.07
CA ARG A 385 -10.57 5.63 15.09
C ARG A 385 -9.08 5.31 15.04
N TYR A 386 -8.58 4.75 16.14
CA TYR A 386 -7.25 4.14 16.18
C TYR A 386 -7.21 2.89 15.28
N SER A 387 -6.24 2.84 14.37
CA SER A 387 -6.18 1.88 13.25
C SER A 387 -4.76 1.57 12.76
N PRO A 388 -3.80 1.25 13.65
CA PRO A 388 -2.44 0.90 13.24
C PRO A 388 -2.43 -0.35 12.33
N GLN A 389 -1.34 -0.55 11.61
CA GLN A 389 -0.93 -1.81 10.98
C GLN A 389 0.29 -2.40 11.67
N MET A 390 1.11 -1.57 12.30
CA MET A 390 2.25 -2.02 13.09
C MET A 390 1.83 -2.53 14.47
N GLY A 391 2.70 -3.32 15.08
CA GLY A 391 2.59 -3.76 16.47
C GLY A 391 1.43 -4.72 16.75
N LEU A 392 1.07 -4.81 18.03
CA LEU A 392 0.11 -5.78 18.54
C LEU A 392 -1.33 -5.41 18.19
N GLU A 393 -1.68 -4.12 18.31
CA GLU A 393 -3.00 -3.67 17.87
C GLU A 393 -3.11 -3.68 16.35
N GLY A 394 -2.02 -3.41 15.64
CA GLY A 394 -1.99 -3.53 14.18
C GLY A 394 -2.37 -4.93 13.72
N ALA A 395 -1.87 -5.97 14.40
CA ALA A 395 -2.30 -7.34 14.15
C ALA A 395 -3.82 -7.54 14.35
N ASN A 396 -4.40 -7.00 15.43
CA ASN A 396 -5.85 -7.08 15.65
C ASN A 396 -6.64 -6.39 14.54
N VAL A 397 -6.24 -5.17 14.17
CA VAL A 397 -6.87 -4.39 13.08
C VAL A 397 -6.74 -5.12 11.75
N ILE A 398 -5.59 -5.74 11.47
CA ILE A 398 -5.34 -6.53 10.27
C ILE A 398 -6.31 -7.71 10.19
N PHE A 399 -6.44 -8.50 11.27
CA PHE A 399 -7.35 -9.65 11.30
C PHE A 399 -8.78 -9.22 10.94
N ASP A 400 -9.31 -8.21 11.64
CA ASP A 400 -10.66 -7.73 11.40
C ASP A 400 -10.82 -7.20 9.97
N THR A 401 -9.84 -6.43 9.48
CA THR A 401 -9.90 -5.80 8.16
C THR A 401 -9.85 -6.82 7.02
N TRP A 402 -9.07 -7.90 7.17
CA TRP A 402 -8.88 -8.88 6.11
C TRP A 402 -9.96 -9.96 6.11
N VAL A 403 -10.50 -10.33 7.27
CA VAL A 403 -11.58 -11.31 7.34
C VAL A 403 -12.92 -10.68 6.96
N HIS A 404 -13.14 -9.39 7.26
CA HIS A 404 -14.44 -8.73 7.05
C HIS A 404 -15.00 -8.78 5.62
N PRO A 405 -14.22 -8.69 4.52
CA PRO A 405 -14.77 -8.79 3.17
C PRO A 405 -15.20 -10.20 2.76
N LEU A 406 -14.73 -11.24 3.47
CA LEU A 406 -15.07 -12.62 3.16
C LEU A 406 -16.49 -12.94 3.62
N VAL A 407 -17.19 -13.78 2.86
CA VAL A 407 -18.47 -14.35 3.29
C VAL A 407 -18.23 -15.18 4.56
N MET A 408 -19.12 -15.05 5.55
CA MET A 408 -18.97 -15.78 6.81
C MET A 408 -19.13 -17.29 6.58
N GLY A 409 -18.43 -18.11 7.38
CA GLY A 409 -18.35 -19.56 7.16
C GLY A 409 -19.69 -20.27 7.05
N LEU A 410 -20.69 -19.91 7.86
CA LEU A 410 -22.05 -20.48 7.76
C LEU A 410 -22.75 -20.07 6.46
N GLU A 411 -22.66 -18.80 6.08
CA GLU A 411 -23.27 -18.28 4.85
C GLU A 411 -22.65 -18.93 3.61
N GLU A 412 -21.33 -19.14 3.60
CA GLU A 412 -20.64 -19.85 2.53
C GLU A 412 -21.15 -21.30 2.37
N HIS A 413 -21.40 -22.00 3.49
CA HIS A 413 -21.98 -23.34 3.47
C HIS A 413 -23.45 -23.34 3.03
N LEU A 414 -24.24 -22.36 3.47
CA LEU A 414 -25.65 -22.23 3.11
C LEU A 414 -25.83 -21.90 1.63
N LEU A 415 -25.05 -20.98 1.08
CA LEU A 415 -25.03 -20.69 -0.36
C LEU A 415 -24.68 -21.94 -1.17
N HIS A 416 -23.82 -22.82 -0.64
CA HIS A 416 -23.52 -24.08 -1.30
C HIS A 416 -24.71 -25.06 -1.27
N MET A 417 -25.44 -25.13 -0.15
CA MET A 417 -26.47 -26.13 0.13
C MET A 417 -27.86 -25.74 -0.41
N PHE A 418 -28.17 -24.44 -0.49
CA PHE A 418 -29.50 -23.90 -0.80
C PHE A 418 -29.47 -22.84 -1.92
N ARG A 419 -28.96 -23.21 -3.10
CA ARG A 419 -28.72 -22.27 -4.24
C ARG A 419 -29.95 -21.67 -4.90
N ASP A 420 -31.10 -22.30 -4.73
CA ASP A 420 -32.36 -21.86 -5.32
C ASP A 420 -33.20 -21.04 -4.32
N ASP A 421 -32.60 -20.63 -3.19
CA ASP A 421 -33.26 -19.75 -2.24
C ASP A 421 -33.43 -18.34 -2.82
N PHE A 422 -34.58 -17.72 -2.53
CA PHE A 422 -34.94 -16.41 -3.09
C PHE A 422 -34.16 -15.25 -2.43
N GLU A 423 -33.57 -15.50 -1.25
CA GLU A 423 -32.83 -14.53 -0.44
C GLU A 423 -31.33 -14.87 -0.37
N PHE A 424 -30.96 -16.17 -0.32
CA PHE A 424 -29.58 -16.65 -0.23
C PHE A 424 -29.13 -17.41 -1.49
N HIS A 425 -28.68 -16.69 -2.52
CA HIS A 425 -28.20 -17.28 -3.77
C HIS A 425 -26.83 -16.74 -4.20
N ASP A 426 -26.17 -17.37 -5.17
CA ASP A 426 -24.81 -17.02 -5.64
C ASP A 426 -24.61 -15.53 -6.01
N ASP A 427 -25.67 -14.84 -6.45
CA ASP A 427 -25.62 -13.40 -6.78
C ASP A 427 -25.78 -12.47 -5.55
N ALA A 428 -25.98 -13.01 -4.34
CA ALA A 428 -26.08 -12.26 -3.10
C ALA A 428 -24.68 -12.02 -2.50
N GLY A 429 -24.35 -10.76 -2.21
CA GLY A 429 -23.13 -10.40 -1.48
C GLY A 429 -23.22 -10.76 0.01
N ALA A 430 -22.10 -10.71 0.74
CA ALA A 430 -22.06 -11.15 2.13
C ALA A 430 -23.11 -10.45 3.02
N SER A 431 -23.86 -11.25 3.78
CA SER A 431 -25.05 -10.85 4.53
C SER A 431 -24.81 -9.73 5.54
N HIS A 432 -23.60 -9.62 6.09
CA HIS A 432 -23.23 -8.59 7.06
C HIS A 432 -22.93 -7.22 6.45
N HIS A 433 -22.93 -7.08 5.12
CA HIS A 433 -22.70 -5.80 4.44
C HIS A 433 -23.97 -4.94 4.26
N GLY A 434 -25.13 -5.37 4.79
CA GLY A 434 -26.35 -4.55 4.86
C GLY A 434 -26.95 -4.12 3.51
N GLY A 435 -26.47 -4.68 2.40
CA GLY A 435 -27.06 -4.49 1.08
C GLY A 435 -28.36 -5.29 0.98
N ALA A 436 -29.44 -4.65 0.52
CA ALA A 436 -30.69 -5.34 0.25
C ALA A 436 -30.43 -6.50 -0.74
N ALA A 437 -30.72 -7.72 -0.32
CA ALA A 437 -30.70 -8.88 -1.20
C ALA A 437 -31.53 -8.54 -2.45
N MET A 438 -30.91 -8.54 -3.63
CA MET A 438 -31.65 -8.42 -4.88
C MET A 438 -32.38 -9.73 -5.10
N ALA A 439 -33.66 -9.78 -4.67
CA ALA A 439 -34.51 -10.94 -4.88
C ALA A 439 -34.50 -11.34 -6.36
N ARG A 440 -34.18 -12.61 -6.62
CA ARG A 440 -34.25 -13.19 -7.95
C ARG A 440 -35.71 -13.09 -8.44
N PRO A 441 -36.00 -12.53 -9.63
CA PRO A 441 -37.35 -12.59 -10.16
C PRO A 441 -37.74 -14.06 -10.34
N GLU A 442 -38.89 -14.46 -9.78
CA GLU A 442 -39.43 -15.81 -9.95
C GLU A 442 -39.43 -16.17 -11.44
N GLN A 443 -38.63 -17.19 -11.81
CA GLN A 443 -38.71 -17.77 -13.12
C GLN A 443 -40.08 -18.45 -13.25
N ALA A 444 -41.03 -17.76 -13.87
CA ALA A 444 -42.21 -18.41 -14.43
C ALA A 444 -41.72 -19.56 -15.32
N ALA A 445 -42.17 -20.78 -15.02
CA ALA A 445 -41.83 -21.99 -15.75
C ALA A 445 -42.16 -21.84 -17.24
N ALA A 446 -41.19 -21.39 -18.04
CA ALA A 446 -41.27 -21.38 -19.48
C ALA A 446 -40.90 -22.79 -19.98
N ASN A 447 -41.93 -23.61 -20.20
CA ASN A 447 -41.85 -24.75 -21.10
C ASN A 447 -41.52 -24.24 -22.51
N GLU A 448 -40.24 -24.22 -22.87
CA GLU A 448 -39.84 -24.07 -24.27
C GLU A 448 -39.02 -25.29 -24.71
N THR A 449 -39.70 -26.16 -25.46
CA THR A 449 -39.09 -27.18 -26.31
C THR A 449 -38.22 -26.52 -27.38
N ALA A 450 -36.91 -26.45 -27.14
CA ALA A 450 -35.95 -26.05 -28.16
C ALA A 450 -35.61 -27.25 -29.07
N ALA A 451 -35.81 -27.07 -30.37
CA ALA A 451 -35.46 -28.03 -31.42
C ALA A 451 -33.93 -28.14 -31.60
N PRO A 452 -33.39 -29.30 -32.01
CA PRO A 452 -31.95 -29.51 -32.12
C PRO A 452 -31.35 -28.69 -33.28
N GLN A 453 -30.44 -27.78 -32.96
CA GLN A 453 -29.58 -27.11 -33.96
C GLN A 453 -28.41 -28.03 -34.35
N ARG A 454 -28.11 -28.06 -35.66
CA ARG A 454 -27.03 -28.86 -36.26
C ARG A 454 -25.66 -28.23 -36.00
N PRO A 455 -24.57 -29.02 -35.95
CA PRO A 455 -23.22 -28.51 -35.68
C PRO A 455 -22.63 -27.78 -36.90
N GLY A 456 -22.09 -26.58 -36.65
CA GLY A 456 -21.19 -25.86 -37.56
C GLY A 456 -19.73 -26.30 -37.39
N GLU A 457 -18.96 -26.19 -38.47
CA GLU A 457 -17.58 -26.66 -38.68
C GLU A 457 -16.48 -25.94 -37.84
N PRO A 458 -15.25 -26.51 -37.77
CA PRO A 458 -14.39 -26.47 -36.58
C PRO A 458 -13.37 -25.31 -36.58
N GLY A 459 -13.57 -24.35 -35.67
CA GLY A 459 -12.49 -23.59 -35.05
C GLY A 459 -12.00 -24.32 -33.80
N GLY A 460 -10.73 -24.21 -33.42
CA GLY A 460 -10.11 -24.95 -32.30
C GLY A 460 -10.59 -24.56 -30.89
N GLU A 461 -11.84 -24.14 -30.73
CA GLU A 461 -12.45 -23.84 -29.44
C GLU A 461 -12.96 -25.12 -28.76
N VAL A 462 -12.72 -25.20 -27.45
CA VAL A 462 -13.22 -26.27 -26.59
C VAL A 462 -14.71 -26.01 -26.32
N ILE A 463 -15.55 -27.02 -26.54
CA ILE A 463 -17.01 -26.90 -26.43
C ILE A 463 -17.48 -27.50 -25.09
N TRP A 464 -18.11 -26.69 -24.24
CA TRP A 464 -18.76 -27.19 -23.02
C TRP A 464 -20.13 -27.78 -23.35
N LEU A 465 -20.39 -29.01 -22.90
CA LEU A 465 -21.71 -29.62 -23.03
C LEU A 465 -22.66 -29.03 -21.96
N ASP A 466 -23.96 -28.88 -22.27
CA ASP A 466 -24.97 -28.31 -21.36
C ASP A 466 -25.01 -28.96 -19.96
N ALA A 467 -24.73 -30.27 -19.90
CA ALA A 467 -24.64 -30.99 -18.64
C ALA A 467 -23.40 -30.56 -17.82
N ALA A 468 -22.26 -30.36 -18.47
CA ALA A 468 -21.02 -29.89 -17.86
C ALA A 468 -21.12 -28.42 -17.42
N GLU A 469 -21.79 -27.57 -18.21
CA GLU A 469 -22.06 -26.19 -17.78
C GLU A 469 -22.93 -26.13 -16.52
N ARG A 470 -24.00 -26.93 -16.48
CA ARG A 470 -24.85 -27.03 -15.29
C ARG A 470 -24.08 -27.58 -14.08
N GLU A 471 -23.19 -28.54 -14.30
CA GLU A 471 -22.33 -29.06 -13.24
C GLU A 471 -21.28 -28.06 -12.77
N LEU A 472 -20.69 -27.28 -13.68
CA LEU A 472 -19.75 -26.20 -13.35
C LEU A 472 -20.43 -25.08 -12.55
N ARG A 473 -21.70 -24.77 -12.85
CA ARG A 473 -22.49 -23.84 -12.02
C ARG A 473 -22.64 -24.35 -10.58
N LYS A 474 -22.45 -25.66 -10.33
CA LYS A 474 -22.42 -26.20 -8.97
C LYS A 474 -21.13 -25.93 -8.19
N VAL A 475 -20.10 -25.42 -8.85
CA VAL A 475 -18.87 -24.97 -8.20
C VAL A 475 -19.12 -23.58 -7.61
N PRO A 476 -18.74 -23.32 -6.34
CA PRO A 476 -18.91 -22.00 -5.73
C PRO A 476 -18.34 -20.88 -6.60
N PHE A 477 -19.03 -19.74 -6.68
CA PHE A 477 -18.71 -18.66 -7.63
C PHE A 477 -17.23 -18.27 -7.62
N PHE A 478 -16.64 -18.11 -6.43
CA PHE A 478 -15.24 -17.69 -6.23
C PHE A 478 -14.19 -18.71 -6.73
N VAL A 479 -14.51 -20.01 -6.80
CA VAL A 479 -13.61 -21.04 -7.38
C VAL A 479 -14.04 -21.50 -8.78
N ARG A 480 -15.22 -21.09 -9.26
CA ARG A 480 -15.81 -21.51 -10.54
C ARG A 480 -14.92 -21.15 -11.72
N GLY A 481 -14.33 -19.96 -11.73
CA GLY A 481 -13.40 -19.51 -12.79
C GLY A 481 -12.17 -20.41 -12.91
N LYS A 482 -11.57 -20.82 -11.77
CA LYS A 482 -10.45 -21.78 -11.75
C LYS A 482 -10.90 -23.16 -12.20
N ALA A 483 -12.02 -23.67 -11.67
CA ALA A 483 -12.54 -24.98 -12.06
C ALA A 483 -12.78 -25.07 -13.57
N ARG A 484 -13.32 -24.01 -14.18
CA ARG A 484 -13.50 -23.91 -15.63
C ARG A 484 -12.17 -24.04 -16.36
N ARG A 485 -11.18 -23.19 -16.03
CA ARG A 485 -9.87 -23.18 -16.71
C ARG A 485 -9.06 -24.45 -16.49
N ASN A 486 -9.05 -24.99 -15.27
CA ASN A 486 -8.40 -26.26 -14.99
C ASN A 486 -9.01 -27.38 -15.86
N THR A 487 -10.32 -27.37 -16.04
CA THR A 487 -11.02 -28.34 -16.90
C THR A 487 -10.69 -28.13 -18.37
N GLU A 488 -10.63 -26.89 -18.83
CA GLU A 488 -10.22 -26.54 -20.21
C GLU A 488 -8.77 -26.93 -20.49
N ALA A 489 -7.84 -26.64 -19.58
CA ALA A 489 -6.44 -27.05 -19.68
C ALA A 489 -6.28 -28.57 -19.69
N PHE A 490 -6.98 -29.27 -18.78
CA PHE A 490 -6.98 -30.72 -18.71
C PHE A 490 -7.53 -31.39 -19.97
N ALA A 491 -8.62 -30.83 -20.52
CA ALA A 491 -9.19 -31.29 -21.78
C ALA A 491 -8.21 -31.08 -22.94
N ALA A 492 -7.56 -29.92 -23.00
CA ALA A 492 -6.57 -29.58 -24.02
C ALA A 492 -5.35 -30.52 -23.98
N GLU A 493 -4.80 -30.82 -22.79
CA GLU A 493 -3.69 -31.76 -22.60
C GLU A 493 -4.01 -33.18 -23.10
N ARG A 494 -5.28 -33.56 -23.07
CA ARG A 494 -5.76 -34.88 -23.51
C ARG A 494 -6.32 -34.88 -24.92
N GLY A 495 -6.24 -33.75 -25.64
CA GLY A 495 -6.80 -33.61 -26.98
C GLY A 495 -8.33 -33.73 -27.03
N GLN A 496 -9.02 -33.54 -25.90
CA GLN A 496 -10.48 -33.54 -25.82
C GLN A 496 -11.01 -32.17 -26.27
N ARG A 497 -11.96 -32.17 -27.21
CA ARG A 497 -12.61 -30.95 -27.70
C ARG A 497 -13.95 -30.67 -27.03
N GLU A 498 -14.58 -31.68 -26.46
CA GLU A 498 -15.86 -31.57 -25.77
C GLU A 498 -15.63 -31.79 -24.27
N ILE A 499 -16.05 -30.83 -23.45
CA ILE A 499 -16.02 -30.94 -21.99
C ILE A 499 -17.34 -31.53 -21.53
N SER A 500 -17.27 -32.76 -21.05
CA SER A 500 -18.39 -33.45 -20.40
C SER A 500 -18.32 -33.30 -18.87
N VAL A 501 -19.37 -33.76 -18.19
CA VAL A 501 -19.38 -33.86 -16.72
C VAL A 501 -18.25 -34.77 -16.21
N GLU A 502 -17.92 -35.84 -16.95
CA GLU A 502 -16.82 -36.74 -16.62
C GLU A 502 -15.47 -36.02 -16.71
N THR A 503 -15.23 -35.27 -17.79
CA THR A 503 -14.02 -34.44 -17.96
C THR A 503 -13.84 -33.44 -16.80
N LEU A 504 -14.93 -32.80 -16.36
CA LEU A 504 -14.93 -31.89 -15.21
C LEU A 504 -14.51 -32.60 -13.90
N TYR A 505 -15.05 -33.79 -13.64
CA TYR A 505 -14.69 -34.56 -12.44
C TYR A 505 -13.27 -35.13 -12.50
N GLU A 506 -12.83 -35.58 -13.66
CA GLU A 506 -11.46 -36.05 -13.88
C GLU A 506 -10.44 -34.92 -13.68
N ALA A 507 -10.73 -33.72 -14.21
CA ALA A 507 -9.89 -32.54 -14.00
C ALA A 507 -9.82 -32.19 -12.51
N LYS A 508 -10.95 -32.19 -11.81
CA LYS A 508 -10.98 -31.97 -10.35
C LYS A 508 -10.10 -32.98 -9.61
N ALA A 509 -10.17 -34.27 -9.96
CA ALA A 509 -9.35 -35.30 -9.33
C ALA A 509 -7.85 -35.20 -9.69
N HIS A 510 -7.52 -34.64 -10.85
CA HIS A 510 -6.14 -34.40 -11.28
C HIS A 510 -5.48 -33.27 -10.49
N TYR A 511 -6.18 -32.13 -10.34
CA TYR A 511 -5.68 -30.95 -9.64
C TYR A 511 -5.89 -30.96 -8.12
N ALA A 512 -6.57 -31.98 -7.58
CA ALA A 512 -6.73 -32.21 -6.13
C ALA A 512 -5.63 -33.12 -5.54
N ARG A 513 -4.68 -33.58 -6.36
CA ARG A 513 -3.43 -34.22 -5.93
C ARG A 513 -2.35 -33.17 -5.78
#